data_AF-A0A959YYA3-F1
#
_entry.id   AF-A0A959YYA3-F1
#
_cell.length_a   1.000
_cell.length_b   1.000
_cell.length_c   1.000
_cell.angle_alpha   90.00
_cell.angle_beta   90.00
_cell.angle_gamma   90.00
#
_symmetry.space_group_name_H-M   'P 1'
#
loop_
_entity.id
_entity.type
_entity.pdbx_description
1 polymer ?
#
loop_
_entity_poly.entity_id
_entity_poly.type
_entity_poly.pdbx_seq_one_letter_code
_entity_poly.pdbx_strand_id
1 'polypeptide(L)'
;TLLLLIAGLVMTVTLWVSGKARKVTDTAVNLGRQGKGEEKFRSHALARAIVRRAQWSNRIFSHVLGRRNRILIRMRFRNHGLLVDGGPAFDLVRASVNLMVASVLIAIGTNLKLPLSTTYVSFMVAMGASLADRAWGAESAEYRVAGVLNVIGGWLLTAVGAFVASGFVALLIHYGGIWTAVVLFLVAMVFLYLSHRPGHTHPLVRAGRRR
;
A
#
# COMPACT_ATOMS: atom_id res chain seq x y z
N THR A 1 -9.86 19.88 -23.38
CA THR A 1 -9.50 18.48 -23.74
C THR A 1 -8.08 18.36 -24.25
N LEU A 2 -7.64 19.16 -25.23
CA LEU A 2 -6.27 19.11 -25.78
C LEU A 2 -5.16 19.32 -24.71
N LEU A 3 -5.33 20.29 -23.81
CA LEU A 3 -4.38 20.54 -22.72
C LEU A 3 -4.27 19.35 -21.73
N LEU A 4 -5.38 18.64 -21.47
CA LEU A 4 -5.37 17.46 -20.60
C LEU A 4 -4.67 16.27 -21.28
N LEU A 5 -4.83 16.11 -22.59
CA LEU A 5 -4.11 15.10 -23.37
C LEU A 5 -2.60 15.38 -23.39
N ILE A 6 -2.20 16.64 -23.61
CA ILE A 6 -0.79 17.05 -23.58
C ILE A 6 -0.19 16.84 -22.19
N ALA A 7 -0.90 17.23 -21.12
CA ALA A 7 -0.45 17.01 -19.75
C ALA A 7 -0.29 15.51 -19.42
N GLY A 8 -1.24 14.67 -19.85
CA GLY A 8 -1.16 13.22 -19.70
C GLY A 8 0.02 12.61 -20.45
N LEU A 9 0.30 13.09 -21.66
CA LEU A 9 1.44 12.66 -22.47
C LEU A 9 2.77 13.01 -21.78
N VAL A 10 2.93 14.26 -21.34
CA VAL A 10 4.14 14.73 -20.63
C VAL A 10 4.36 13.92 -19.36
N MET A 11 3.32 13.67 -18.57
CA MET A 11 3.41 12.84 -17.35
C MET A 11 3.88 11.42 -17.68
N THR A 12 3.32 10.80 -18.73
CA THR A 12 3.66 9.43 -19.13
C THR A 12 5.12 9.32 -19.55
N VAL A 13 5.60 10.24 -20.40
CA VAL A 13 7.01 10.29 -20.82
C VAL A 13 7.92 10.53 -19.61
N THR A 14 7.55 11.41 -18.69
CA THR A 14 8.32 11.70 -17.48
C THR A 14 8.46 10.48 -16.57
N LEU A 15 7.38 9.73 -16.35
CA LEU A 15 7.41 8.51 -15.56
C LEU A 15 8.24 7.41 -16.23
N TRP A 16 8.16 7.28 -17.56
CA TRP A 16 8.94 6.31 -18.31
C TRP A 16 10.45 6.54 -18.17
N VAL A 17 10.89 7.80 -18.17
CA VAL A 17 12.32 8.15 -18.05
C VAL A 17 12.80 8.24 -16.59
N SER A 18 11.89 8.30 -15.60
CA SER A 18 12.25 8.51 -14.20
C SER A 18 12.85 7.28 -13.51
N GLY A 19 14.11 7.39 -13.08
CA GLY A 19 14.77 6.37 -12.26
C GLY A 19 14.11 6.15 -10.89
N LYS A 20 13.43 7.17 -10.33
CA LYS A 20 12.66 7.04 -9.08
C LYS A 20 11.39 6.20 -9.29
N ALA A 21 10.68 6.44 -10.40
CA ALA A 21 9.49 5.66 -10.75
C ALA A 21 9.85 4.17 -10.94
N ARG A 22 10.97 3.91 -11.61
CA ARG A 22 11.51 2.55 -11.81
C ARG A 22 11.78 1.82 -10.49
N LYS A 23 12.40 2.50 -9.52
CA LYS A 23 12.66 1.96 -8.17
C LYS A 23 11.37 1.62 -7.39
N VAL A 24 10.30 2.42 -7.57
CA VAL A 24 8.99 2.14 -6.96
C VAL A 24 8.35 0.92 -7.61
N THR A 25 8.42 0.81 -8.95
CA THR A 25 7.96 -0.38 -9.68
C THR A 25 8.68 -1.64 -9.21
N ASP A 26 10.02 -1.61 -9.07
CA ASP A 26 10.79 -2.75 -8.56
C ASP A 26 10.36 -3.15 -7.14
N THR A 27 10.04 -2.16 -6.30
CA THR A 27 9.54 -2.41 -4.94
C THR A 27 8.14 -3.01 -4.97
N ALA A 28 7.25 -2.50 -5.83
CA ALA A 28 5.89 -3.02 -5.99
C ALA A 28 5.88 -4.46 -6.53
N VAL A 29 6.71 -4.75 -7.53
CA VAL A 29 6.89 -6.10 -8.09
C VAL A 29 7.45 -7.05 -7.04
N ASN A 30 8.45 -6.62 -6.26
CA ASN A 30 9.00 -7.43 -5.17
C ASN A 30 7.99 -7.70 -4.04
N LEU A 31 7.07 -6.77 -3.76
CA LEU A 31 5.98 -6.95 -2.80
C LEU A 31 4.86 -7.86 -3.34
N GLY A 32 4.63 -7.87 -4.66
CA GLY A 32 3.65 -8.72 -5.33
C GLY A 32 4.09 -10.17 -5.57
N ARG A 33 5.40 -10.44 -5.50
CA ARG A 33 6.00 -11.76 -5.76
C ARG A 33 5.46 -12.81 -4.79
N GLN A 34 4.90 -13.89 -5.32
CA GLN A 34 4.23 -14.95 -4.56
C GLN A 34 5.17 -16.03 -3.97
N GLY A 35 6.50 -15.93 -4.17
CA GLY A 35 7.46 -16.94 -3.73
C GLY A 35 7.90 -16.82 -2.27
N LYS A 36 7.93 -17.95 -1.54
CA LYS A 36 8.38 -18.08 -0.15
C LYS A 36 9.68 -17.30 0.09
N GLY A 37 9.58 -16.19 0.81
CA GLY A 37 10.69 -15.41 1.34
C GLY A 37 10.26 -14.86 2.69
N GLU A 38 11.23 -14.66 3.60
CA GLU A 38 10.98 -14.32 5.00
C GLU A 38 9.97 -13.18 5.16
N GLU A 39 8.92 -13.44 5.93
CA GLU A 39 7.86 -12.46 6.18
C GLU A 39 8.42 -11.30 6.99
N LYS A 40 8.56 -10.15 6.31
CA LYS A 40 9.23 -8.94 6.81
C LYS A 40 8.51 -8.23 7.97
N PHE A 41 7.33 -8.71 8.34
CA PHE A 41 6.52 -8.14 9.42
C PHE A 41 6.53 -9.07 10.61
N ARG A 42 6.67 -8.53 11.82
CA ARG A 42 6.51 -9.33 13.04
C ARG A 42 5.02 -9.40 13.36
N SER A 43 4.47 -10.59 13.59
CA SER A 43 3.10 -10.76 14.06
C SER A 43 2.92 -10.06 15.42
N HIS A 44 1.95 -9.14 15.50
CA HIS A 44 1.56 -8.44 16.75
C HIS A 44 0.24 -9.01 17.29
N ALA A 45 0.01 -8.86 18.61
CA ALA A 45 -1.13 -9.49 19.31
C ALA A 45 -2.51 -9.19 18.67
N LEU A 46 -2.70 -7.97 18.15
CA LEU A 46 -3.93 -7.58 17.45
C LEU A 46 -4.15 -8.38 16.15
N ALA A 47 -3.10 -8.56 15.35
CA ALA A 47 -3.19 -9.33 14.11
C ALA A 47 -3.55 -10.81 14.40
N ARG A 48 -2.93 -11.40 15.42
CA ARG A 48 -3.25 -12.77 15.88
C ARG A 48 -4.69 -12.88 16.34
N ALA A 49 -5.18 -11.92 17.13
CA ALA A 49 -6.55 -11.93 17.61
C ALA A 49 -7.57 -11.88 16.46
N ILE A 50 -7.33 -11.01 15.45
CA ILE A 50 -8.19 -10.89 14.27
C ILE A 50 -8.23 -12.19 13.48
N VAL A 51 -7.06 -12.78 13.18
CA VAL A 51 -6.99 -14.05 12.43
C VAL A 51 -7.67 -15.18 13.20
N ARG A 52 -7.46 -15.28 14.52
CA ARG A 52 -8.11 -16.30 15.36
C ARG A 52 -9.63 -16.14 15.38
N ARG A 53 -10.14 -14.91 15.44
CA ARG A 53 -11.59 -14.62 15.36
C ARG A 53 -12.15 -15.00 13.99
N ALA A 54 -11.45 -14.68 12.91
CA ALA A 54 -11.84 -15.06 11.56
C ALA A 54 -11.87 -16.59 11.39
N GLN A 55 -10.86 -17.30 11.91
CA GLN A 55 -10.85 -18.77 11.90
C GLN A 55 -11.99 -19.38 12.72
N TRP A 56 -12.32 -18.79 13.87
CA TRP A 56 -13.46 -19.22 14.68
C TRP A 56 -14.79 -19.03 13.94
N SER A 57 -15.00 -17.87 13.30
CA SER A 57 -16.16 -17.63 12.43
C SER A 57 -16.23 -18.63 11.28
N ASN A 58 -15.10 -18.90 10.62
CA ASN A 58 -15.03 -19.90 9.56
C ASN A 58 -15.36 -21.32 10.07
N ARG A 59 -14.97 -21.69 11.30
CA ARG A 59 -15.36 -22.98 11.90
C ARG A 59 -16.87 -23.07 12.08
N ILE A 60 -17.54 -22.03 12.59
CA ILE A 60 -19.00 -22.00 12.72
C ILE A 60 -19.67 -22.11 11.36
N PHE A 61 -19.23 -21.30 10.40
CA PHE A 61 -19.75 -21.32 9.04
C PHE A 61 -19.58 -22.69 8.38
N SER A 62 -18.43 -23.33 8.60
CA SER A 62 -18.17 -24.68 8.11
C SER A 62 -19.05 -25.74 8.77
N HIS A 63 -19.54 -25.56 9.99
CA HIS A 63 -20.51 -26.48 10.61
C HIS A 63 -21.89 -26.36 9.96
N VAL A 64 -22.32 -25.13 9.62
CA VAL A 64 -23.57 -24.87 8.92
C VAL A 64 -23.53 -25.39 7.47
N LEU A 65 -22.42 -25.20 6.78
CA LEU A 65 -22.20 -25.75 5.44
C LEU A 65 -21.89 -27.25 5.52
N GLY A 66 -22.89 -28.11 5.26
CA GLY A 66 -22.75 -29.56 5.26
C GLY A 66 -21.61 -30.11 4.37
N ARG A 67 -21.18 -31.36 4.63
CA ARG A 67 -20.01 -32.00 3.99
C ARG A 67 -20.03 -31.94 2.46
N ARG A 68 -21.18 -32.16 1.81
CA ARG A 68 -21.34 -32.16 0.35
C ARG A 68 -20.99 -30.79 -0.26
N ASN A 69 -21.50 -29.71 0.32
CA ASN A 69 -21.24 -28.34 -0.16
C ASN A 69 -19.77 -27.97 0.01
N ARG A 70 -19.13 -28.40 1.10
CA ARG A 70 -17.69 -28.16 1.31
C ARG A 70 -16.83 -28.87 0.27
N ILE A 71 -17.19 -30.09 -0.12
CA ILE A 71 -16.47 -30.84 -1.16
C ILE A 71 -16.67 -30.16 -2.53
N LEU A 72 -17.89 -29.79 -2.89
CA LEU A 72 -18.19 -29.06 -4.14
C LEU A 72 -17.41 -27.74 -4.23
N ILE A 73 -17.39 -26.97 -3.15
CA ILE A 73 -16.60 -25.74 -3.05
C ILE A 73 -15.11 -26.08 -3.24
N ARG A 74 -14.57 -27.05 -2.51
CA ARG A 74 -13.15 -27.45 -2.65
C ARG A 74 -12.81 -27.92 -4.07
N MET A 75 -13.72 -28.58 -4.78
CA MET A 75 -13.50 -28.98 -6.18
C MET A 75 -13.43 -27.77 -7.12
N ARG A 76 -14.26 -26.75 -6.92
CA ARG A 76 -14.20 -25.49 -7.71
C ARG A 76 -12.94 -24.67 -7.44
N PHE A 77 -12.38 -24.82 -6.25
CA PHE A 77 -11.13 -24.17 -5.81
C PHE A 77 -9.93 -25.13 -5.78
N ARG A 78 -9.97 -26.24 -6.55
CA ARG A 78 -8.76 -27.04 -6.80
C ARG A 78 -7.86 -26.17 -7.66
N ASN A 79 -6.94 -25.48 -7.01
CA ASN A 79 -5.78 -24.91 -7.66
C ASN A 79 -5.14 -26.08 -8.41
N HIS A 80 -5.21 -26.07 -9.74
CA HIS A 80 -4.24 -26.83 -10.53
C HIS A 80 -2.91 -26.34 -10.00
N GLY A 81 -2.16 -27.22 -9.34
CA GLY A 81 -0.99 -26.84 -8.57
C GLY A 81 -0.18 -25.88 -9.41
N LEU A 82 -0.13 -24.62 -8.99
CA LEU A 82 0.69 -23.60 -9.62
C LEU A 82 2.15 -23.89 -9.20
N LEU A 83 2.62 -25.08 -9.57
CA LEU A 83 3.95 -25.27 -10.13
C LEU A 83 3.88 -24.93 -11.63
N VAL A 84 3.10 -23.90 -12.00
CA VAL A 84 3.25 -23.32 -13.32
C VAL A 84 4.45 -22.42 -13.19
N ASP A 85 5.56 -22.97 -13.68
CA ASP A 85 6.77 -22.29 -14.14
C ASP A 85 6.37 -21.29 -15.27
N GLY A 86 5.47 -20.37 -14.94
CA GLY A 86 4.59 -19.64 -15.86
C GLY A 86 5.05 -18.23 -16.12
N GLY A 87 6.36 -18.00 -16.02
CA GLY A 87 7.05 -16.79 -16.44
C GLY A 87 6.57 -15.45 -15.86
N PRO A 88 7.30 -14.37 -16.15
CA PRO A 88 6.91 -13.00 -15.80
C PRO A 88 5.52 -12.58 -16.32
N ALA A 89 4.99 -13.27 -17.34
CA ALA A 89 3.78 -12.88 -18.05
C ALA A 89 2.48 -13.07 -17.25
N PHE A 90 2.35 -14.15 -16.46
CA PHE A 90 1.13 -14.39 -15.68
C PHE A 90 0.97 -13.38 -14.52
N ASP A 91 2.08 -13.01 -13.88
CA ASP A 91 2.09 -11.99 -12.83
C ASP A 91 1.73 -10.60 -13.38
N LEU A 92 2.14 -10.29 -14.61
CA LEU A 92 1.75 -9.05 -15.29
C LEU A 92 0.24 -8.98 -15.56
N VAL A 93 -0.40 -10.08 -15.95
CA VAL A 93 -1.86 -10.13 -16.13
C VAL A 93 -2.59 -9.97 -14.80
N ARG A 94 -2.13 -10.64 -13.74
CA ARG A 94 -2.73 -10.49 -12.40
C ARG A 94 -2.58 -9.05 -11.89
N ALA A 95 -1.42 -8.42 -12.12
CA ALA A 95 -1.19 -7.03 -11.78
C ALA A 95 -2.07 -6.07 -12.59
N SER A 96 -2.25 -6.32 -13.89
CA SER A 96 -3.08 -5.47 -14.76
C SER A 96 -4.55 -5.53 -14.39
N VAL A 97 -5.08 -6.70 -14.02
CA VAL A 97 -6.46 -6.86 -13.52
C VAL A 97 -6.65 -6.14 -12.19
N ASN A 98 -5.73 -6.28 -11.24
CA ASN A 98 -5.80 -5.56 -9.97
C ASN A 98 -5.77 -4.03 -10.18
N LEU A 99 -4.92 -3.55 -11.10
CA LEU A 99 -4.87 -2.14 -11.46
C LEU A 99 -6.17 -1.67 -12.12
N MET A 100 -6.74 -2.46 -13.02
CA MET A 100 -8.02 -2.17 -13.67
C MET A 100 -9.14 -2.03 -12.64
N VAL A 101 -9.28 -3.01 -11.73
CA VAL A 101 -10.31 -2.99 -10.68
C VAL A 101 -10.12 -1.78 -9.75
N ALA A 102 -8.89 -1.51 -9.32
CA ALA A 102 -8.58 -0.32 -8.52
C ALA A 102 -8.94 0.98 -9.25
N SER A 103 -8.62 1.08 -10.54
CA SER A 103 -8.90 2.26 -11.36
C SER A 103 -10.40 2.50 -11.53
N VAL A 104 -11.17 1.43 -11.76
CA VAL A 104 -12.64 1.51 -11.85
C VAL A 104 -13.25 1.98 -10.52
N LEU A 105 -12.79 1.43 -9.39
CA LEU A 105 -13.27 1.84 -8.06
C LEU A 105 -12.93 3.30 -7.75
N ILE A 106 -11.72 3.75 -8.12
CA ILE A 106 -11.32 5.16 -8.00
C ILE A 106 -12.22 6.03 -8.89
N ALA A 107 -12.44 5.65 -10.14
CA ALA A 107 -13.27 6.41 -11.07
C ALA A 107 -14.72 6.55 -10.57
N ILE A 108 -15.34 5.46 -10.09
CA ILE A 108 -16.67 5.49 -9.50
C ILE A 108 -16.69 6.41 -8.27
N GLY A 109 -15.71 6.28 -7.40
CA GLY A 109 -15.66 7.06 -6.18
C GLY A 109 -15.42 8.55 -6.40
N THR A 110 -14.58 8.92 -7.37
CA THR A 110 -14.39 10.31 -7.80
C THR A 110 -15.63 10.87 -8.47
N ASN A 111 -16.37 10.05 -9.25
CA ASN A 111 -17.66 10.45 -9.82
C ASN A 111 -18.68 10.80 -8.72
N LEU A 112 -18.64 10.08 -7.60
CA LEU A 112 -19.43 10.36 -6.40
C LEU A 112 -18.86 11.48 -5.51
N LYS A 113 -17.78 12.15 -5.95
CA LYS A 113 -17.07 13.22 -5.20
C LYS A 113 -16.63 12.81 -3.79
N LEU A 114 -16.34 11.52 -3.61
CA LEU A 114 -15.83 11.03 -2.33
C LEU A 114 -14.33 11.36 -2.21
N PRO A 115 -13.86 11.90 -1.06
CA PRO A 115 -12.44 12.09 -0.81
C PRO A 115 -11.77 10.73 -0.59
N LEU A 116 -11.24 10.15 -1.68
CA LEU A 116 -10.64 8.83 -1.67
C LEU A 116 -9.13 8.91 -1.72
N SER A 117 -8.48 8.05 -0.93
CA SER A 117 -7.06 7.79 -1.07
C SER A 117 -6.84 6.70 -2.12
N THR A 118 -6.26 7.05 -3.26
CA THR A 118 -5.95 6.10 -4.34
C THR A 118 -4.96 5.01 -3.90
N THR A 119 -4.11 5.30 -2.91
CA THR A 119 -3.22 4.31 -2.29
C THR A 119 -3.99 3.32 -1.41
N TYR A 120 -5.02 3.80 -0.69
CA TYR A 120 -5.92 2.94 0.09
C TYR A 120 -6.67 1.97 -0.82
N VAL A 121 -7.30 2.49 -1.88
CA VAL A 121 -8.10 1.66 -2.80
C VAL A 121 -7.23 0.60 -3.48
N SER A 122 -6.09 1.00 -4.05
CA SER A 122 -5.20 0.07 -4.76
C SER A 122 -4.63 -1.01 -3.84
N PHE A 123 -4.22 -0.64 -2.62
CA PHE A 123 -3.76 -1.59 -1.62
C PHE A 123 -4.86 -2.57 -1.21
N MET A 124 -6.10 -2.10 -1.00
CA MET A 124 -7.22 -2.95 -0.63
C MET A 124 -7.62 -3.92 -1.74
N VAL A 125 -7.57 -3.50 -3.00
CA VAL A 125 -7.81 -4.40 -4.14
C VAL A 125 -6.75 -5.51 -4.20
N ALA A 126 -5.47 -5.16 -4.07
CA ALA A 126 -4.40 -6.15 -4.09
C ALA A 126 -4.49 -7.14 -2.91
N MET A 127 -4.78 -6.64 -1.70
CA MET A 127 -4.97 -7.49 -0.53
C MET A 127 -6.21 -8.37 -0.63
N GLY A 128 -7.33 -7.83 -1.12
CA GLY A 128 -8.56 -8.57 -1.35
C GLY A 128 -8.41 -9.69 -2.39
N ALA A 129 -7.73 -9.40 -3.50
CA ALA A 129 -7.38 -10.41 -4.50
C ALA A 129 -6.51 -11.52 -3.89
N SER A 130 -5.50 -11.16 -3.07
CA SER A 130 -4.65 -12.15 -2.39
C SER A 130 -5.43 -13.07 -1.44
N LEU A 131 -6.48 -12.56 -0.80
CA LEU A 131 -7.34 -13.33 0.09
C LEU A 131 -8.23 -14.30 -0.73
N ALA A 132 -8.81 -13.82 -1.83
CA ALA A 132 -9.62 -14.64 -2.74
C ALA A 132 -8.81 -15.78 -3.37
N ASP A 133 -7.53 -15.53 -3.65
CA ASP A 133 -6.59 -16.52 -4.20
C ASP A 133 -6.10 -17.55 -3.15
N ARG A 134 -6.62 -17.49 -1.92
CA ARG A 134 -6.20 -18.32 -0.78
C ARG A 134 -4.69 -18.24 -0.47
N ALA A 135 -4.05 -17.10 -0.74
CA ALA A 135 -2.65 -16.87 -0.39
C ALA A 135 -2.44 -16.73 1.14
N TRP A 136 -3.52 -16.67 1.92
CA TRP A 136 -3.53 -16.57 3.37
C TRP A 136 -3.63 -17.97 3.99
N GLY A 137 -2.50 -18.67 4.08
CA GLY A 137 -2.39 -19.91 4.85
C GLY A 137 -2.41 -19.65 6.36
N ALA A 138 -2.77 -20.65 7.17
CA ALA A 138 -2.91 -20.51 8.63
C ALA A 138 -1.66 -19.92 9.33
N GLU A 139 -0.46 -20.19 8.81
CA GLU A 139 0.80 -19.68 9.34
C GLU A 139 1.16 -18.27 8.81
N SER A 140 0.84 -17.97 7.54
CA SER A 140 1.15 -16.67 6.88
C SER A 140 0.08 -15.58 7.07
N ALA A 141 -1.15 -15.95 7.42
CA ALA A 141 -2.27 -15.03 7.50
C ALA A 141 -2.06 -13.95 8.57
N GLU A 142 -1.45 -14.32 9.70
CA GLU A 142 -1.15 -13.39 10.79
C GLU A 142 -0.19 -12.29 10.35
N TYR A 143 0.81 -12.64 9.55
CA TYR A 143 1.83 -11.72 9.05
C TYR A 143 1.29 -10.78 7.96
N ARG A 144 0.46 -11.30 7.05
CA ARG A 144 -0.21 -10.48 6.02
C ARG A 144 -1.21 -9.50 6.65
N VAL A 145 -2.00 -9.94 7.64
CA VAL A 145 -2.91 -9.06 8.39
C VAL A 145 -2.13 -8.02 9.18
N ALA A 146 -1.02 -8.40 9.83
CA ALA A 146 -0.15 -7.44 10.51
C ALA A 146 0.38 -6.36 9.56
N GLY A 147 0.78 -6.73 8.34
CA GLY A 147 1.18 -5.78 7.30
C GLY A 147 0.07 -4.78 6.96
N VAL A 148 -1.17 -5.25 6.75
CA VAL A 148 -2.34 -4.38 6.50
C VAL A 148 -2.58 -3.42 7.67
N LEU A 149 -2.56 -3.94 8.90
CA LEU A 149 -2.77 -3.11 10.10
C LEU A 149 -1.66 -2.07 10.28
N ASN A 150 -0.42 -2.40 9.96
CA ASN A 150 0.70 -1.45 10.04
C ASN A 150 0.57 -0.34 9.00
N VAL A 151 0.09 -0.63 7.79
CA VAL A 151 -0.17 0.39 6.76
C VAL A 151 -1.29 1.34 7.19
N ILE A 152 -2.43 0.79 7.63
CA ILE A 152 -3.58 1.58 8.10
C ILE A 152 -3.20 2.38 9.36
N GLY A 153 -2.53 1.73 10.31
CA GLY A 153 -2.04 2.36 11.54
C GLY A 153 -1.04 3.46 11.26
N GLY A 154 -0.14 3.29 10.30
CA GLY A 154 0.78 4.33 9.83
C GLY A 154 0.05 5.56 9.32
N TRP A 155 -0.95 5.39 8.45
CA TRP A 155 -1.78 6.51 7.96
C TRP A 155 -2.47 7.23 9.10
N LEU A 156 -3.08 6.49 10.03
CA LEU A 156 -3.77 7.08 11.17
C LEU A 156 -2.80 7.83 12.10
N LEU A 157 -1.65 7.24 12.42
CA LEU A 157 -0.63 7.88 13.27
C LEU A 157 -0.07 9.15 12.62
N THR A 158 0.15 9.15 11.30
CA THR A 158 0.58 10.37 10.61
C THR A 158 -0.50 11.46 10.65
N ALA A 159 -1.78 11.10 10.50
CA ALA A 159 -2.88 12.05 10.60
C ALA A 159 -2.99 12.64 12.02
N VAL A 160 -2.89 11.80 13.05
CA VAL A 160 -2.88 12.25 14.46
C VAL A 160 -1.68 13.14 14.74
N GLY A 161 -0.48 12.75 14.28
CA GLY A 161 0.72 13.56 14.44
C GLY A 161 0.62 14.93 13.75
N ALA A 162 0.12 14.97 12.52
CA ALA A 162 -0.13 16.21 11.80
C ALA A 162 -1.19 17.08 12.48
N PHE A 163 -2.27 16.47 12.97
CA PHE A 163 -3.32 17.17 13.71
C PHE A 163 -2.80 17.80 15.01
N VAL A 164 -2.05 17.04 15.82
CA VAL A 164 -1.46 17.53 17.07
C VAL A 164 -0.44 18.63 16.80
N ALA A 165 0.45 18.44 15.82
CA ALA A 165 1.44 19.46 15.45
C ALA A 165 0.78 20.74 14.93
N SER A 166 -0.22 20.61 14.06
CA SER A 166 -0.99 21.75 13.56
C SER A 166 -1.76 22.45 14.67
N GLY A 167 -2.34 21.69 15.60
CA GLY A 167 -3.01 22.25 16.79
C GLY A 167 -2.04 23.02 17.68
N PHE A 168 -0.85 22.47 17.93
CA PHE A 168 0.19 23.14 18.70
C PHE A 168 0.66 24.44 18.04
N VAL A 169 0.93 24.42 16.73
CA VAL A 169 1.28 25.62 15.96
C VAL A 169 0.16 26.66 16.00
N ALA A 170 -1.09 26.23 15.84
CA ALA A 170 -2.25 27.11 15.92
C ALA A 170 -2.37 27.78 17.30
N LEU A 171 -2.14 27.03 18.38
CA LEU A 171 -2.13 27.58 19.74
C LEU A 171 -1.01 28.62 19.95
N LEU A 172 0.21 28.35 19.45
CA LEU A 172 1.31 29.30 19.51
C LEU A 172 0.98 30.62 18.80
N ILE A 173 0.36 30.54 17.62
CA ILE A 173 -0.07 31.73 16.88
C ILE A 173 -1.21 32.44 17.61
N HIS A 174 -2.15 31.71 18.20
CA HIS A 174 -3.27 32.29 18.92
C HIS A 174 -2.83 33.12 20.14
N TYR A 175 -1.90 32.61 20.95
CA TYR A 175 -1.39 33.32 22.12
C TYR A 175 -0.27 34.33 21.80
N GLY A 176 0.56 34.01 20.82
CA GLY A 176 1.76 34.79 20.48
C GLY A 176 1.56 35.83 19.38
N GLY A 177 0.36 35.92 18.81
CA GLY A 177 -0.03 36.91 17.80
C GLY A 177 0.83 36.86 16.53
N ILE A 178 0.83 37.96 15.79
CA ILE A 178 1.45 38.03 14.45
C ILE A 178 2.96 37.80 14.46
N TRP A 179 3.65 38.23 15.52
CA TRP A 179 5.10 38.04 15.65
C TRP A 179 5.48 36.56 15.72
N THR A 180 4.68 35.75 16.42
CA THR A 180 4.90 34.30 16.50
C THR A 180 4.65 33.62 15.15
N ALA A 181 3.64 34.07 14.39
CA ALA A 181 3.40 33.59 13.04
C ALA A 181 4.57 33.90 12.08
N VAL A 182 5.13 35.11 12.14
CA VAL A 182 6.29 35.51 11.32
C VAL A 182 7.51 34.66 11.65
N VAL A 183 7.82 34.44 12.93
CA VAL A 183 8.95 33.59 13.35
C VAL A 183 8.75 32.15 12.88
N LEU A 184 7.57 31.56 13.08
CA LEU A 184 7.27 30.20 12.64
C LEU A 184 7.37 30.05 11.11
N PHE A 185 6.94 31.06 10.36
CA PHE A 185 7.08 31.09 8.91
C PHE A 185 8.56 31.10 8.46
N LEU A 186 9.39 31.92 9.08
CA LEU A 186 10.83 31.96 8.79
C LEU A 186 11.50 30.62 9.11
N VAL A 187 11.16 30.01 10.26
CA VAL A 187 11.66 28.68 10.64
C VAL A 187 11.25 27.62 9.60
N ALA A 188 9.99 27.63 9.16
CA ALA A 188 9.50 26.72 8.12
C ALA A 188 10.25 26.91 6.78
N MET A 189 10.51 28.16 6.39
CA MET A 189 11.27 28.48 5.16
C MET A 189 12.71 27.97 5.24
N VAL A 190 13.39 28.14 6.39
CA VAL A 190 14.74 27.61 6.62
C VAL A 190 14.74 26.08 6.56
N PHE A 191 13.77 25.41 7.20
CA PHE A 191 13.64 23.95 7.14
C PHE A 191 13.43 23.44 5.72
N LEU A 192 12.57 24.09 4.93
CA LEU A 192 12.30 23.70 3.55
C LEU A 192 13.55 23.88 2.68
N TYR A 193 14.26 24.99 2.86
CA TYR A 193 15.51 25.26 2.16
C TYR A 193 16.60 24.23 2.50
N LEU A 194 16.77 23.90 3.79
CA LEU A 194 17.72 22.86 4.23
C LEU A 194 17.36 21.48 3.68
N SER A 195 16.07 21.15 3.62
CA SER A 195 15.58 19.86 3.08
C SER A 195 15.81 19.73 1.56
N HIS A 196 15.74 20.84 0.82
CA HIS A 196 15.99 20.85 -0.63
C HIS A 196 17.46 20.94 -1.02
N ARG A 197 18.38 21.22 -0.09
CA ARG A 197 19.81 21.22 -0.42
C ARG A 197 20.25 19.79 -0.78
N PRO A 198 20.83 19.56 -1.98
CA PRO A 198 21.38 18.25 -2.34
C PRO A 198 22.70 18.03 -1.61
N GLY A 199 22.62 17.74 -0.31
CA GLY A 199 23.76 17.55 0.56
C GLY A 199 23.48 16.40 1.50
N HIS A 200 23.64 15.18 0.99
CA HIS A 200 24.10 13.96 1.66
C HIS A 200 23.92 12.81 0.67
N THR A 201 24.83 12.74 -0.31
CA THR A 201 25.06 11.50 -1.06
C THR A 201 25.46 10.43 -0.06
N HIS A 202 24.58 9.46 0.17
CA HIS A 202 24.87 8.27 0.95
C HIS A 202 26.18 7.64 0.42
N PRO A 203 27.17 7.29 1.27
CA PRO A 203 28.48 6.76 0.84
C PRO A 203 28.44 5.47 -0.02
N LEU A 204 27.27 4.84 -0.17
CA LEU A 204 27.14 3.52 -0.80
C LEU A 204 27.11 3.55 -2.34
N VAL A 205 27.05 4.73 -2.98
CA VAL A 205 27.03 4.83 -4.46
C VAL A 205 28.44 4.77 -5.08
N ARG A 206 29.52 4.89 -4.29
CA ARG A 206 30.90 4.79 -4.83
C ARG A 206 31.39 3.37 -5.11
N ALA A 207 30.73 2.33 -4.56
CA ALA A 207 31.22 0.95 -4.70
C ALA A 207 30.81 0.25 -6.00
N GLY A 208 29.75 0.69 -6.69
CA GLY A 208 29.19 0.00 -7.86
C GLY A 208 29.68 0.48 -9.23
N ARG A 209 30.60 1.45 -9.29
CA ARG A 209 31.09 2.02 -10.56
C ARG A 209 32.50 1.57 -10.94
N ARG A 210 33.04 0.59 -10.21
CA ARG A 210 34.29 -0.11 -10.52
C ARG A 210 34.07 -1.61 -10.35
N ARG A 211 33.43 -2.23 -11.33
CA ARG A 211 33.63 -3.61 -11.81
C ARG A 211 32.66 -3.88 -12.94
#